data_AF-A0A415U1M0-F1
#
_entry.id   AF-A0A415U1M0-F1
#
_cell.length_a   1.000
_cell.length_b   1.000
_cell.length_c   1.000
_cell.angle_alpha   90.00
_cell.angle_beta   90.00
_cell.angle_gamma   90.00
#
_symmetry.space_group_name_H-M   'P 1'
#
loop_
_entity.id
_entity.type
_entity.pdbx_description
1 polymer ?
#
loop_
_entity_poly.entity_id
_entity_poly.type
_entity_poly.pdbx_seq_one_letter_code
_entity_poly.pdbx_strand_id
1 'polypeptide(L)'
;MDMYLVYEKNYAIDDVDCIEECEMKLYSSLETAKREISKRKESYEREILYTFLPSKSSEKCLFFAVNYNEKEDTYDGAFCVCLCKIPVEK
;
A
#
# COMPACT_ATOMS: atom_id res chain seq x y z
N MET A 1 -3.08 -16.67 -17.73
CA MET A 1 -3.08 -15.20 -17.99
C MET A 1 -2.67 -14.54 -16.69
N ASP A 2 -1.84 -13.51 -16.72
CA ASP A 2 -1.45 -12.83 -15.48
C ASP A 2 -2.38 -11.64 -15.21
N MET A 3 -2.79 -11.48 -13.96
CA MET A 3 -3.46 -10.28 -13.46
C MET A 3 -2.62 -9.65 -12.34
N TYR A 4 -2.89 -8.40 -12.02
CA TYR A 4 -2.11 -7.60 -11.09
C TYR A 4 -3.04 -6.97 -10.07
N LEU A 5 -2.92 -7.37 -8.82
CA LEU A 5 -3.70 -6.85 -7.71
C LEU A 5 -2.94 -5.72 -7.03
N VAL A 6 -3.54 -4.54 -6.95
CA VAL A 6 -3.09 -3.45 -6.08
C VAL A 6 -3.99 -3.44 -4.85
N TYR A 7 -3.41 -3.48 -3.66
CA TYR A 7 -4.16 -3.58 -2.42
C TYR A 7 -3.47 -2.85 -1.28
N GLU A 8 -4.29 -2.40 -0.33
CA GLU A 8 -3.80 -1.93 0.95
C GLU A 8 -3.70 -3.08 1.95
N LYS A 9 -2.60 -3.09 2.70
CA LYS A 9 -2.35 -4.03 3.77
C LYS A 9 -2.08 -3.25 5.05
N ASN A 10 -3.03 -3.30 5.96
CA ASN A 10 -2.93 -2.72 7.29
C ASN A 10 -2.28 -3.77 8.21
N TYR A 11 -1.16 -3.41 8.87
CA TYR A 11 -0.44 -4.33 9.76
C TYR A 11 -0.77 -4.12 11.25
N ALA A 12 -1.51 -3.06 11.56
CA ALA A 12 -1.73 -2.59 12.93
C ALA A 12 -3.17 -2.81 13.45
N ILE A 13 -4.02 -3.52 12.71
CA ILE A 13 -5.44 -3.58 13.02
C ILE A 13 -5.81 -5.01 13.39
N ASP A 14 -5.81 -5.27 14.70
CA ASP A 14 -6.40 -6.49 15.29
C ASP A 14 -7.95 -6.46 15.24
N ASP A 15 -8.53 -5.29 14.94
CA ASP A 15 -9.96 -5.08 14.74
C ASP A 15 -10.40 -5.36 13.30
N VAL A 16 -11.32 -6.31 13.16
CA VAL A 16 -11.88 -6.76 11.89
C VAL A 16 -12.66 -5.63 11.17
N ASP A 17 -13.10 -4.61 11.91
CA ASP A 17 -13.94 -3.51 11.40
C ASP A 17 -13.20 -2.52 10.49
N CYS A 18 -11.87 -2.38 10.57
CA CYS A 18 -11.14 -1.50 9.64
C CYS A 18 -10.73 -2.18 8.33
N ILE A 19 -11.11 -3.46 8.11
CA ILE A 19 -10.99 -4.12 6.81
C ILE A 19 -11.95 -3.48 5.79
N GLU A 20 -13.02 -2.80 6.26
CA GLU A 20 -14.00 -2.13 5.39
C GLU A 20 -13.42 -0.98 4.57
N GLU A 21 -12.26 -0.42 4.94
CA GLU A 21 -11.60 0.68 4.20
C GLU A 21 -10.40 0.24 3.34
N CYS A 22 -10.00 -1.04 3.37
CA CYS A 22 -8.88 -1.51 2.54
C CYS A 22 -9.25 -1.55 1.04
N GLU A 23 -8.69 -0.63 0.25
CA GLU A 23 -9.01 -0.58 -1.18
C GLU A 23 -8.22 -1.64 -1.97
N MET A 24 -8.92 -2.58 -2.60
CA MET A 24 -8.34 -3.61 -3.47
C MET A 24 -8.82 -3.44 -4.91
N LYS A 25 -7.89 -3.52 -5.87
CA LYS A 25 -8.24 -3.38 -7.29
C LYS A 25 -7.38 -4.24 -8.19
N LEU A 26 -8.04 -4.98 -9.07
CA LEU A 26 -7.41 -5.92 -10.00
C LEU A 26 -7.26 -5.30 -11.39
N TYR A 27 -6.10 -5.52 -12.00
CA TYR A 27 -5.72 -4.98 -13.30
C TYR A 27 -5.26 -6.11 -14.22
N SER A 28 -5.56 -5.97 -15.52
CA SER A 28 -5.09 -6.90 -16.56
C SER A 28 -3.68 -6.58 -17.07
N SER A 29 -3.12 -5.42 -16.71
CA SER A 29 -1.80 -4.96 -17.16
C SER A 29 -0.95 -4.47 -15.99
N LEU A 30 0.34 -4.84 -16.00
CA LEU A 30 1.33 -4.39 -15.03
C LEU A 30 1.49 -2.86 -15.07
N GLU A 31 1.47 -2.27 -16.26
CA GLU A 31 1.64 -0.82 -16.40
C GLU A 31 0.50 -0.05 -15.73
N THR A 32 -0.74 -0.50 -15.92
CA THR A 32 -1.90 0.13 -15.28
C THR A 32 -1.85 -0.03 -13.76
N ALA A 33 -1.44 -1.21 -13.28
CA ALA A 33 -1.30 -1.47 -11.86
C ALA A 33 -0.18 -0.62 -11.21
N LYS A 34 0.95 -0.43 -11.90
CA LYS A 34 2.02 0.47 -11.46
C LYS A 34 1.56 1.94 -11.42
N ARG A 35 0.79 2.39 -12.41
CA ARG A 35 0.20 3.74 -12.40
C ARG A 35 -0.74 3.94 -11.22
N GLU A 36 -1.51 2.92 -10.84
CA GLU A 36 -2.35 3.00 -9.65
C GLU A 36 -1.53 3.13 -8.36
N ILE A 37 -0.46 2.33 -8.19
CA ILE A 37 0.43 2.49 -7.03
C ILE A 37 0.95 3.92 -6.94
N SER A 38 1.47 4.48 -8.04
CA SER A 38 1.98 5.84 -8.05
C SER A 38 0.90 6.85 -7.70
N LYS A 39 -0.31 6.69 -8.23
CA LYS A 39 -1.46 7.54 -7.93
C LYS A 39 -1.84 7.49 -6.45
N ARG A 40 -1.90 6.30 -5.84
CA ARG A 40 -2.19 6.15 -4.41
C ARG A 40 -1.08 6.74 -3.54
N LYS A 41 0.18 6.54 -3.92
CA LYS A 41 1.32 7.20 -3.27
C LYS A 41 1.14 8.71 -3.23
N GLU A 42 0.89 9.32 -4.38
CA GLU A 42 0.68 10.77 -4.47
C GLU A 42 -0.53 11.24 -3.67
N SER A 43 -1.58 10.43 -3.57
CA SER A 43 -2.75 10.72 -2.74
C SER A 43 -2.38 10.74 -1.26
N TYR A 44 -1.75 9.68 -0.77
CA TYR A 44 -1.36 9.56 0.64
C TYR A 44 -0.29 10.56 1.05
N GLU A 45 0.66 10.92 0.17
CA GLU A 45 1.64 11.97 0.43
C GLU A 45 1.02 13.38 0.48
N ARG A 46 -0.15 13.60 -0.13
CA ARG A 46 -0.89 14.87 -0.02
C ARG A 46 -1.70 14.97 1.26
N GLU A 47 -2.05 13.83 1.85
CA GLU A 47 -2.72 13.78 3.14
C GLU A 47 -1.69 14.03 4.25
N ILE A 48 -1.89 15.12 5.01
CA ILE A 48 -0.97 15.53 6.10
C ILE A 48 -0.83 14.43 7.17
N LEU A 49 -1.77 13.49 7.21
CA LEU A 49 -1.82 12.41 8.20
C LEU A 49 -0.73 11.35 7.99
N TYR A 50 -0.21 11.15 6.77
CA TYR A 50 0.64 10.01 6.48
C TYR A 50 2.06 10.42 6.08
N THR A 51 3.03 9.70 6.64
CA THR A 51 4.45 9.81 6.28
C THR A 51 4.87 8.61 5.44
N PHE A 52 5.34 8.87 4.21
CA PHE A 52 5.92 7.85 3.35
C PHE A 52 7.33 7.46 3.83
N LEU A 53 7.59 6.15 3.98
CA LEU A 53 8.88 5.64 4.47
C LEU A 53 9.64 4.92 3.34
N PRO A 54 10.51 5.61 2.59
CA PRO A 54 11.20 5.02 1.44
C PRO A 54 12.15 3.89 1.83
N SER A 55 12.80 3.98 2.99
CA SER A 55 13.74 2.95 3.48
C SER A 55 13.06 1.62 3.81
N LYS A 56 11.76 1.64 4.12
CA LYS A 56 10.93 0.44 4.37
C LYS A 56 10.12 0.01 3.14
N SER A 57 10.23 0.75 2.04
CA SER A 57 9.48 0.52 0.80
C SER A 57 10.27 -0.27 -0.24
N SER A 58 9.57 -0.84 -1.21
CA SER A 58 10.12 -1.52 -2.38
C SER A 58 9.34 -1.14 -3.63
N GLU A 59 9.82 -1.55 -4.82
CA GLU A 59 9.11 -1.30 -6.09
C GLU A 59 7.67 -1.84 -6.13
N LYS A 60 7.38 -2.87 -5.32
CA LYS A 60 6.08 -3.55 -5.30
C LYS A 60 5.28 -3.26 -4.04
N CYS A 61 5.85 -2.57 -3.05
CA CYS A 61 5.08 -2.23 -1.87
C CYS A 61 5.62 -0.96 -1.20
N LEU A 62 4.73 0.01 -1.03
CA LEU A 62 5.01 1.32 -0.47
C LEU A 62 4.52 1.37 0.98
N PHE A 63 5.39 1.80 1.88
CA PHE A 63 5.12 1.82 3.32
C PHE A 63 4.77 3.23 3.78
N PHE A 64 3.69 3.34 4.56
CA PHE A 64 3.20 4.58 5.17
C PHE A 64 2.96 4.37 6.65
N ALA A 65 3.12 5.43 7.43
CA ALA A 65 2.78 5.46 8.85
C ALA A 65 2.11 6.79 9.20
N VAL A 66 1.19 6.78 10.17
CA VAL A 66 0.57 8.00 10.68
C VAL A 66 1.56 8.78 11.52
N ASN A 67 2.20 8.09 12.47
CA ASN A 67 3.24 8.66 13.31
C ASN A 67 4.56 7.96 13.00
N TYR A 68 5.58 8.73 12.63
CA TYR A 68 6.94 8.22 12.44
C TYR A 68 7.93 9.05 13.25
N ASN A 69 8.68 8.38 14.12
CA ASN A 69 9.78 8.99 14.87
C ASN A 69 11.11 8.56 14.26
N GLU A 70 11.69 9.46 13.46
CA GLU A 70 12.95 9.21 12.76
C GLU A 70 14.13 8.91 13.70
N LYS A 71 14.14 9.47 14.92
CA LYS A 71 15.25 9.29 15.86
C LYS A 71 15.30 7.89 16.46
N GLU A 72 14.14 7.28 16.66
CA GLU A 72 13.98 5.98 17.30
C GLU A 72 13.65 4.86 16.30
N ASP A 73 13.45 5.21 15.02
CA ASP A 73 12.94 4.32 13.96
C ASP A 73 11.64 3.58 14.37
N THR A 74 10.78 4.27 15.11
CA THR A 74 9.48 3.77 15.56
C THR A 74 8.35 4.37 14.75
N TYR A 75 7.27 3.61 14.58
CA TYR A 75 6.09 4.03 13.84
C TYR A 75 4.80 3.48 14.43
N ASP A 76 3.70 4.17 14.17
CA ASP A 76 2.34 3.78 14.57
C ASP A 76 1.34 4.07 13.43
N GLY A 77 0.22 3.31 13.41
CA GLY A 77 -0.80 3.41 12.36
C GLY A 77 -0.24 3.06 10.97
N ALA A 78 0.62 2.03 10.89
CA ALA A 78 1.30 1.70 9.65
C ALA A 78 0.46 0.83 8.70
N PHE A 79 0.57 1.16 7.43
CA PHE A 79 -0.03 0.40 6.34
C PHE A 79 0.86 0.40 5.10
N CYS A 80 0.45 -0.39 4.12
CA CYS A 80 1.20 -0.63 2.91
C CYS A 80 0.30 -0.61 1.69
N VAL A 81 0.71 0.05 0.61
CA VAL A 81 0.11 -0.10 -0.72
C VAL A 81 0.98 -1.06 -1.51
N CYS A 82 0.50 -2.27 -1.76
CA CYS A 82 1.25 -3.34 -2.41
C CYS A 82 0.70 -3.72 -3.79
N LEU A 83 1.55 -4.30 -4.63
CA LEU A 83 1.23 -4.92 -5.92
C LEU A 83 1.67 -6.38 -5.95
N CYS A 84 0.72 -7.25 -6.28
CA CYS A 84 0.94 -8.67 -6.45
C CYS A 84 0.59 -9.11 -7.87
N LYS A 85 1.42 -9.98 -8.45
CA LYS A 85 1.13 -10.67 -9.72
C LYS A 85 0.39 -11.96 -9.40
N ILE A 86 -0.81 -12.11 -9.95
CA ILE A 86 -1.67 -13.28 -9.76
C ILE A 86 -1.68 -14.08 -11.08
N PRO A 87 -1.13 -15.30 -11.10
CA PRO A 87 -1.32 -16.20 -12.22
C PRO A 87 -2.77 -16.69 -12.22
N VAL A 88 -3.47 -16.48 -13.33
CA VAL A 88 -4.84 -16.97 -13.54
C VAL A 88 -4.79 -18.13 -14.52
N GLU A 89 -5.12 -19.33 -14.03
CA GLU A 89 -5.30 -20.52 -14.86
C GLU A 89 -6.63 -20.42 -15.62
N LYS A 90 -6.68 -21.02 -16.81
CA LYS A 90 -7.89 -21.05 -17.65
C LYS A 90 -8.79 -22.20 -17.25
#